data_AF-A0A1F5YY42-F1
#
_entry.id   AF-A0A1F5YY42-F1
#
_cell.length_a   1.000
_cell.length_b   1.000
_cell.length_c   1.000
_cell.angle_alpha   90.00
_cell.angle_beta   90.00
_cell.angle_gamma   90.00
#
_symmetry.space_group_name_H-M   'P 1'
#
loop_
_entity.id
_entity.type
_entity.pdbx_description
1 polymer ?
#
loop_
_entity_poly.entity_id
_entity_poly.type
_entity_poly.pdbx_seq_one_letter_code
_entity_poly.pdbx_strand_id
1 'polypeptide(L)'
;MILESQLIKKHQPLYNRKLRYAYKVITLHKIMLPNRILSLTFRETERIRPNDLENIVGVFKSRKEVISYLTDLAKSNGLCPRYLNLEKPARAAPCFWSQLGWCRGVCCGRETPARYNLRVLEALGRVSIRKWPFPGPVLIRESEGHDHRGYIIDRWCLVAEADFDRDNLNVSEYDGTFDNDTYRILVRFIGNPKNAGRITPLLPGSLQKSGLPAVWQTHQIVP
;
A
#
# COMPACT_ATOMS: atom_id res chain seq x y z
N MET A 1 4.42 24.23 5.19
CA MET A 1 4.44 23.07 6.14
C MET A 1 4.76 21.72 5.48
N ILE A 2 5.45 21.70 4.32
CA ILE A 2 6.15 20.52 3.77
C ILE A 2 7.66 20.63 4.05
N LEU A 3 8.17 21.85 4.24
CA LEU A 3 9.59 22.12 4.52
C LEU A 3 10.09 21.67 5.90
N GLU A 4 9.29 21.74 6.97
CA GLU A 4 9.79 21.43 8.33
C GLU A 4 10.04 19.93 8.55
N SER A 5 9.22 19.06 7.93
CA SER A 5 9.46 17.61 7.94
C SER A 5 10.61 17.19 7.01
N GLN A 6 10.90 17.99 5.99
CA GLN A 6 12.05 17.76 5.11
C GLN A 6 13.37 18.21 5.74
N LEU A 7 13.40 19.26 6.57
CA LEU A 7 14.61 19.73 7.23
C LEU A 7 15.17 18.75 8.28
N ILE A 8 14.31 18.01 8.98
CA ILE A 8 14.76 16.94 9.91
C ILE A 8 15.34 15.74 9.15
N LYS A 9 14.86 15.47 7.93
CA LYS A 9 15.40 14.41 7.05
C LYS A 9 16.64 14.85 6.26
N LYS A 10 16.83 16.16 6.06
CA LYS A 10 17.98 16.75 5.35
C LYS A 10 19.32 16.58 6.10
N HIS A 11 19.28 16.21 7.38
CA HIS A 11 20.46 15.92 8.21
C HIS A 11 20.78 14.43 8.40
N GLN A 12 20.14 13.50 7.69
CA GLN A 12 20.65 12.13 7.58
C GLN A 12 21.34 11.95 6.23
N PRO A 13 22.68 12.09 6.17
CA PRO A 13 23.41 12.06 4.93
C PRO A 13 23.25 10.71 4.22
N LEU A 14 23.48 10.76 2.91
CA LEU A 14 23.56 9.70 1.89
C LEU A 14 24.45 8.47 2.25
N TYR A 15 24.93 8.38 3.49
CA TYR A 15 25.87 7.39 3.99
C TYR A 15 25.28 6.30 4.89
N ASN A 16 23.96 6.23 5.07
CA ASN A 16 23.35 5.12 5.81
C ASN A 16 22.71 4.06 4.91
N ARG A 17 23.40 3.74 3.82
CA ARG A 17 23.06 2.72 2.81
C ARG A 17 22.91 1.31 3.42
N LYS A 18 23.52 1.05 4.58
CA LYS A 18 23.51 -0.25 5.29
C LYS A 18 22.33 -0.44 6.26
N LEU A 19 21.61 0.61 6.66
CA LEU A 19 20.50 0.52 7.63
C LEU A 19 19.11 0.38 6.99
N ARG A 20 18.99 0.46 5.65
CA ARG A 20 17.68 0.36 4.94
C ARG A 20 17.24 -1.07 4.59
N TYR A 21 18.08 -2.08 4.79
CA TYR A 21 17.88 -3.42 4.20
C TYR A 21 17.16 -4.46 5.09
N ALA A 22 16.46 -4.07 6.16
CA ALA A 22 15.76 -5.04 7.01
C ALA A 22 14.47 -4.52 7.68
N TYR A 23 13.73 -3.59 7.04
CA TYR A 23 12.39 -3.29 7.54
C TYR A 23 11.42 -4.36 7.03
N LYS A 24 11.26 -5.42 7.82
CA LYS A 24 10.13 -6.33 7.69
C LYS A 24 8.85 -5.51 7.83
N VAL A 25 8.11 -5.39 6.74
CA VAL A 25 6.77 -4.80 6.73
C VAL A 25 5.75 -5.91 6.93
N ILE A 26 4.56 -5.53 7.37
CA ILE A 26 3.46 -6.48 7.54
C ILE A 26 2.39 -6.19 6.51
N THR A 27 2.05 -7.21 5.74
CA THR A 27 0.98 -7.18 4.74
C THR A 27 -0.27 -7.82 5.29
N LEU A 28 -1.42 -7.19 5.08
CA LEU A 28 -2.73 -7.69 5.47
C LEU A 28 -3.45 -8.27 4.26
N HIS A 29 -4.03 -9.46 4.40
CA HIS A 29 -4.68 -10.20 3.31
C HIS A 29 -6.06 -10.70 3.73
N LYS A 30 -6.96 -10.80 2.76
CA LYS A 30 -8.26 -11.47 2.90
C LYS A 30 -8.07 -12.97 2.76
N ILE A 31 -8.72 -13.74 3.62
CA ILE A 31 -8.82 -15.20 3.50
C ILE A 31 -10.27 -15.64 3.74
N MET A 32 -10.74 -16.61 2.95
CA MET A 32 -12.04 -17.25 3.19
C MET A 32 -11.81 -18.50 4.03
N LEU A 33 -12.47 -18.59 5.18
CA LEU A 33 -12.41 -19.77 6.04
C LEU A 33 -13.39 -20.86 5.55
N PRO A 34 -13.20 -22.14 5.93
CA PRO A 34 -14.06 -23.25 5.50
C PRO A 34 -15.55 -23.08 5.84
N ASN A 35 -15.86 -22.35 6.91
CA ASN A 35 -17.22 -21.99 7.31
C ASN A 35 -17.81 -20.80 6.51
N ARG A 36 -17.20 -20.44 5.38
CA ARG A 36 -17.58 -19.32 4.49
C ARG A 36 -17.56 -17.96 5.18
N ILE A 37 -16.73 -17.80 6.22
CA ILE A 37 -16.53 -16.52 6.89
C ILE A 37 -15.24 -15.88 6.39
N LEU A 38 -15.34 -14.62 6.00
CA LEU A 38 -14.22 -13.80 5.57
C LEU A 38 -13.38 -13.40 6.79
N SER A 39 -12.09 -13.69 6.74
CA SER A 39 -11.12 -13.38 7.78
C SER A 39 -9.98 -12.56 7.21
N LEU A 40 -9.20 -11.94 8.10
CA LEU A 40 -8.01 -11.18 7.77
C LEU A 40 -6.80 -11.83 8.41
N THR A 41 -5.77 -12.09 7.61
CA THR A 41 -4.48 -12.60 8.09
C THR A 41 -3.38 -11.63 7.69
N PHE A 42 -2.31 -11.60 8.47
CA PHE A 42 -1.17 -10.74 8.18
C PHE A 42 0.13 -11.52 8.20
N ARG A 43 1.07 -11.13 7.34
CA ARG A 43 2.37 -11.78 7.16
C ARG A 43 3.48 -10.75 7.16
N GLU A 44 4.59 -11.09 7.81
CA GLU A 44 5.82 -10.33 7.65
C GLU A 44 6.38 -10.60 6.24
N THR A 45 6.72 -9.54 5.53
CA THR A 45 7.41 -9.61 4.24
C THR A 45 8.55 -8.61 4.22
N GLU A 46 9.63 -8.96 3.55
CA GLU A 46 10.79 -8.09 3.37
C GLU A 46 10.61 -7.15 2.19
N ARG A 47 9.84 -7.58 1.18
CA ARG A 47 9.56 -6.82 -0.03
C ARG A 47 8.14 -7.05 -0.49
N ILE A 48 7.53 -6.02 -1.04
CA ILE A 48 6.22 -6.09 -1.68
C ILE A 48 6.44 -5.73 -3.13
N ARG A 49 6.20 -6.68 -4.03
CA ARG A 49 6.26 -6.39 -5.47
C ARG A 49 4.93 -5.74 -5.90
N PRO A 50 4.95 -4.90 -6.93
CA PRO A 50 3.74 -4.30 -7.46
C PRO A 50 2.59 -5.27 -7.78
N ASN A 51 2.93 -6.49 -8.24
CA ASN A 51 1.95 -7.52 -8.59
C ASN A 51 1.24 -8.12 -7.37
N ASP A 52 1.84 -8.01 -6.18
CA ASP A 52 1.27 -8.54 -4.94
C ASP A 52 0.20 -7.58 -4.36
N LEU A 53 0.22 -6.31 -4.77
CA LEU A 53 -0.64 -5.25 -4.22
C LEU A 53 -2.14 -5.51 -4.42
N GLU A 54 -2.52 -6.19 -5.50
CA GLU A 54 -3.94 -6.51 -5.76
C GLU A 54 -4.56 -7.38 -4.68
N ASN A 55 -3.75 -8.21 -4.02
CA ASN A 55 -4.17 -9.12 -2.96
C ASN A 55 -3.88 -8.58 -1.55
N ILE A 56 -3.30 -7.38 -1.45
CA ILE A 56 -2.94 -6.73 -0.19
C ILE A 56 -4.02 -5.71 0.18
N VAL A 57 -4.62 -5.92 1.35
CA VAL A 57 -5.59 -4.99 1.95
C VAL A 57 -4.87 -3.75 2.48
N GLY A 58 -3.71 -3.92 3.08
CA GLY A 58 -2.92 -2.83 3.65
C GLY A 58 -1.52 -3.26 4.05
N VAL A 59 -0.64 -2.28 4.22
CA VAL A 59 0.77 -2.46 4.58
C VAL A 59 1.07 -1.64 5.83
N PHE A 60 1.75 -2.27 6.78
CA PHE A 60 1.98 -1.73 8.12
C PHE A 60 3.46 -1.89 8.50
N LYS A 61 3.95 -0.97 9.34
CA LYS A 61 5.34 -0.93 9.79
C LYS A 61 5.64 -1.90 10.93
N SER A 62 4.61 -2.37 11.63
CA SER A 62 4.77 -3.27 12.77
C SER A 62 3.51 -4.07 13.07
N ARG A 63 3.69 -5.17 13.82
CA ARG A 63 2.56 -6.01 14.28
C ARG A 63 1.59 -5.23 15.17
N LYS A 64 2.13 -4.33 15.99
CA LYS A 64 1.34 -3.45 16.86
C LYS A 64 0.40 -2.56 16.04
N GLU A 65 0.87 -2.02 14.92
CA GLU A 65 0.08 -1.16 14.04
C GLU A 65 -1.08 -1.94 13.38
N VAL A 66 -0.81 -3.14 12.86
CA VAL A 66 -1.85 -4.02 12.29
C VAL A 66 -2.91 -4.37 13.32
N ILE A 67 -2.48 -4.76 14.53
CA ILE A 67 -3.41 -5.12 15.61
C ILE A 67 -4.26 -3.93 16.02
N SER A 68 -3.65 -2.74 16.17
CA SER A 68 -4.39 -1.50 16.47
C SER A 68 -5.43 -1.22 15.38
N TYR A 69 -5.00 -1.25 14.12
CA TYR A 69 -5.88 -1.03 12.97
C TYR A 69 -7.05 -2.02 12.92
N LEU A 70 -6.77 -3.31 13.06
CA LEU A 70 -7.82 -4.35 13.07
C LEU A 70 -8.77 -4.19 14.25
N THR A 71 -8.26 -3.76 15.41
CA THR A 71 -9.08 -3.49 16.61
C THR A 71 -10.04 -2.32 16.35
N ASP A 72 -9.54 -1.22 15.80
CA ASP A 72 -10.36 -0.04 15.50
C ASP A 72 -11.39 -0.34 14.40
N LEU A 73 -10.97 -1.08 13.37
CA LEU A 73 -11.85 -1.58 12.30
C LEU A 73 -12.96 -2.45 12.88
N ALA A 74 -12.62 -3.35 13.80
CA ALA A 74 -13.56 -4.24 14.44
C ALA A 74 -14.57 -3.49 15.30
N LYS A 75 -14.10 -2.54 16.13
CA LYS A 75 -14.98 -1.77 17.03
C LYS A 75 -15.96 -0.92 16.24
N SER A 76 -15.46 -0.20 15.23
CA SER A 76 -16.25 0.75 14.45
C SER A 76 -17.33 0.08 13.60
N ASN A 77 -17.13 -1.19 13.22
CA ASN A 77 -18.04 -1.90 12.30
C ASN A 77 -18.72 -3.12 12.95
N GLY A 78 -18.56 -3.30 14.26
CA GLY A 78 -19.08 -4.42 15.03
C GLY A 78 -18.65 -5.79 14.53
N LEU A 79 -17.39 -5.91 14.09
CA LEU A 79 -16.82 -7.15 13.57
C LEU A 79 -16.35 -8.06 14.70
N CYS A 80 -16.17 -9.34 14.37
CA CYS A 80 -15.82 -10.34 15.36
C CYS A 80 -14.29 -10.40 15.51
N PRO A 81 -13.73 -10.09 16.69
CA PRO A 81 -12.28 -10.11 16.91
C PRO A 81 -11.67 -11.50 16.69
N ARG A 82 -12.44 -12.57 16.95
CA ARG A 82 -12.03 -13.96 16.68
C ARG A 82 -11.80 -14.23 15.19
N TYR A 83 -12.71 -13.77 14.33
CA TYR A 83 -12.56 -13.95 12.88
C TYR A 83 -11.60 -12.93 12.25
N LEU A 84 -11.20 -11.89 12.98
CA LEU A 84 -10.12 -11.00 12.58
C LEU A 84 -8.76 -11.39 13.19
N ASN A 85 -8.65 -12.57 13.79
CA ASN A 85 -7.43 -13.08 14.43
C ASN A 85 -6.86 -12.17 15.55
N LEU A 86 -7.72 -11.37 16.18
CA LEU A 86 -7.38 -10.54 17.35
C LEU A 86 -7.51 -11.31 18.67
N GLU A 87 -8.38 -12.32 18.70
CA GLU A 87 -8.61 -13.18 19.86
C GLU A 87 -8.39 -14.64 19.49
N LYS A 88 -7.75 -15.40 20.39
CA LYS A 88 -7.63 -16.84 20.23
C LYS A 88 -9.02 -17.48 20.33
N PRO A 89 -9.37 -18.42 19.45
CA PRO A 89 -10.66 -19.10 19.51
C PRO A 89 -10.78 -19.96 20.78
N ALA A 90 -11.67 -19.59 21.70
CA ALA A 90 -12.17 -20.53 22.71
C ALA A 90 -13.21 -21.46 22.07
N ARG A 91 -13.12 -22.78 22.33
CA ARG A 91 -14.11 -23.74 21.81
C ARG A 91 -15.51 -23.39 22.35
N ALA A 92 -16.50 -23.35 21.45
CA ALA A 92 -17.93 -23.17 21.72
C ALA A 92 -18.40 -21.88 22.45
N ALA A 93 -17.50 -20.98 22.86
CA ALA A 93 -17.91 -19.73 23.52
C ALA A 93 -18.04 -18.53 22.55
N PRO A 94 -19.02 -17.62 22.77
CA PRO A 94 -19.02 -16.31 22.14
C PRO A 94 -17.74 -15.53 22.46
N CYS A 95 -17.29 -14.67 21.54
CA CYS A 95 -16.14 -13.81 21.83
C CYS A 95 -16.47 -12.78 22.92
N PHE A 96 -15.46 -12.26 23.60
CA PHE A 96 -15.64 -11.28 24.69
C PHE A 96 -16.45 -10.07 24.23
N TRP A 97 -16.19 -9.59 23.01
CA TRP A 97 -16.92 -8.46 22.42
C TRP A 97 -18.38 -8.77 22.12
N SER A 98 -18.74 -10.03 21.92
CA SER A 98 -20.13 -10.45 21.74
C SER A 98 -20.90 -10.35 23.06
N GLN A 99 -20.23 -10.56 24.19
CA GLN A 99 -20.80 -10.38 25.53
C GLN A 99 -20.98 -8.91 25.86
N LEU A 100 -20.06 -8.04 25.41
CA LEU A 100 -20.15 -6.58 25.55
C LEU A 100 -21.08 -5.89 24.53
N GLY A 101 -21.66 -6.62 23.58
CA GLY A 101 -22.52 -6.05 22.53
C GLY A 101 -21.79 -5.34 21.39
N TRP A 102 -20.45 -5.38 21.36
CA TRP A 102 -19.64 -4.78 20.28
C TRP A 102 -19.53 -5.68 19.05
N CYS A 103 -19.58 -7.00 19.21
CA CYS A 103 -19.63 -7.94 18.09
C CYS A 103 -21.07 -8.36 17.81
N ARG A 104 -21.49 -8.35 16.54
CA ARG A 104 -22.86 -8.76 16.12
C ARG A 104 -23.12 -10.26 16.21
N GLY A 105 -22.14 -11.04 16.66
CA GLY A 105 -22.36 -12.42 17.09
C GLY A 105 -22.29 -13.48 15.99
N VAL A 106 -21.56 -13.24 14.90
CA VAL A 106 -21.28 -14.28 13.88
C VAL A 106 -20.61 -15.52 14.50
N CYS A 107 -19.80 -15.34 15.55
CA CYS A 107 -19.14 -16.44 16.26
C CYS A 107 -20.07 -17.31 17.11
N CYS A 108 -21.29 -16.85 17.41
CA CYS A 108 -22.28 -17.56 18.21
C CYS A 108 -23.61 -17.76 17.46
N GLY A 109 -23.59 -17.60 16.13
CA GLY A 109 -24.76 -17.85 15.27
C GLY A 109 -25.84 -16.76 15.30
N ARG A 110 -25.69 -15.69 16.09
CA ARG A 110 -26.64 -14.55 16.08
C ARG A 110 -26.62 -13.76 14.76
N GLU A 111 -25.54 -13.89 14.01
CA GLU A 111 -25.40 -13.31 12.68
C GLU A 111 -24.97 -14.37 11.66
N THR A 112 -25.58 -14.32 10.48
CA THR A 112 -25.21 -15.16 9.34
C THR A 112 -23.83 -14.79 8.78
N PRO A 113 -23.03 -15.77 8.29
CA PRO A 113 -21.78 -15.51 7.58
C PRO A 113 -21.89 -14.48 6.45
N ALA A 114 -22.98 -14.52 5.65
CA ALA A 114 -23.17 -13.60 4.53
C ALA A 114 -23.24 -12.13 4.96
N ARG A 115 -24.08 -11.81 5.97
CA ARG A 115 -24.18 -10.44 6.52
C ARG A 115 -22.88 -9.96 7.16
N TYR A 116 -22.19 -10.86 7.86
CA TYR A 116 -20.88 -10.57 8.43
C TYR A 116 -19.87 -10.23 7.33
N ASN A 117 -19.77 -11.06 6.29
CA ASN A 117 -18.84 -10.88 5.18
C ASN A 117 -19.09 -9.57 4.45
N LEU A 118 -20.35 -9.20 4.22
CA LEU A 118 -20.71 -7.92 3.61
C LEU A 118 -20.15 -6.75 4.42
N ARG A 119 -20.35 -6.73 5.73
CA ARG A 119 -19.78 -5.69 6.59
C ARG A 119 -18.26 -5.64 6.57
N VAL A 120 -17.60 -6.80 6.54
CA VAL A 120 -16.14 -6.84 6.42
C VAL A 120 -15.71 -6.18 5.10
N LEU A 121 -16.35 -6.49 3.98
CA LEU A 121 -16.05 -5.90 2.68
C LEU A 121 -16.31 -4.38 2.67
N GLU A 122 -17.42 -3.93 3.23
CA GLU A 122 -17.74 -2.49 3.37
C GLU A 122 -16.70 -1.75 4.23
N ALA A 123 -16.30 -2.35 5.35
CA ALA A 123 -15.29 -1.78 6.23
C ALA A 123 -13.91 -1.68 5.54
N LEU A 124 -13.55 -2.70 4.75
CA LEU A 124 -12.29 -2.73 4.01
C LEU A 124 -12.27 -1.80 2.80
N GLY A 125 -13.40 -1.63 2.11
CA GLY A 125 -13.51 -0.76 0.93
C GLY A 125 -13.16 0.70 1.23
N ARG A 126 -13.20 1.11 2.50
CA ARG A 126 -12.80 2.45 2.96
C ARG A 126 -11.29 2.61 3.18
N VAL A 127 -10.54 1.51 3.25
CA VAL A 127 -9.14 1.51 3.72
C VAL A 127 -8.16 0.79 2.79
N SER A 128 -8.65 0.00 1.83
CA SER A 128 -7.77 -0.72 0.89
C SER A 128 -6.84 0.23 0.12
N ILE A 129 -5.65 -0.27 -0.20
CA ILE A 129 -4.75 0.40 -1.15
C ILE A 129 -5.55 0.72 -2.42
N ARG A 130 -5.54 2.00 -2.83
CA ARG A 130 -6.29 2.43 -4.01
C ARG A 130 -5.76 1.70 -5.23
N LYS A 131 -6.65 1.39 -6.18
CA LYS A 131 -6.21 0.90 -7.48
C LYS A 131 -5.32 1.96 -8.13
N TRP A 132 -4.24 1.51 -8.77
CA TRP A 132 -3.39 2.40 -9.56
C TRP A 132 -4.24 3.01 -10.69
N PRO A 133 -4.33 4.36 -10.80
CA PRO A 133 -5.29 5.00 -11.70
C PRO A 133 -4.79 5.13 -13.14
N PHE A 134 -3.56 4.70 -13.43
CA PHE A 134 -2.93 4.82 -14.73
C PHE A 134 -2.71 3.43 -15.37
N PRO A 135 -2.72 3.32 -16.71
CA PRO A 135 -2.48 2.05 -17.40
C PRO A 135 -1.02 1.57 -17.34
N GLY A 136 -0.10 2.41 -16.85
CA GLY A 136 1.32 2.11 -16.73
C GLY A 136 2.05 3.11 -15.81
N PRO A 137 3.40 3.13 -15.86
CA PRO A 137 4.20 4.05 -15.06
C PRO A 137 3.90 5.52 -15.39
N VAL A 138 4.13 6.41 -14.43
CA VAL A 138 3.99 7.86 -14.60
C VAL A 138 5.24 8.58 -14.11
N LEU A 139 5.61 9.66 -14.79
CA LEU A 139 6.60 10.62 -14.32
C LEU A 139 5.89 11.72 -13.52
N ILE A 140 6.37 11.99 -12.31
CA ILE A 140 5.92 13.08 -11.45
C ILE A 140 7.06 14.10 -11.32
N ARG A 141 6.80 15.37 -11.66
CA ARG A 141 7.75 16.49 -11.49
C ARG A 141 7.45 17.30 -10.23
N GLU A 142 8.47 17.87 -9.59
CA GLU A 142 8.25 18.67 -8.37
C GLU A 142 7.60 20.02 -8.68
N SER A 143 7.99 20.68 -9.77
CA SER A 143 7.44 21.95 -10.23
C SER A 143 6.77 21.89 -11.62
N GLU A 144 5.89 22.85 -11.88
CA GLU A 144 5.34 23.10 -13.22
C GLU A 144 6.38 23.89 -14.02
N GLY A 145 7.29 23.20 -14.72
CA GLY A 145 8.35 23.84 -15.51
C GLY A 145 9.44 22.87 -15.96
N HIS A 146 10.58 23.42 -16.37
CA HIS A 146 11.81 22.68 -16.65
C HIS A 146 12.48 22.24 -15.34
N ASP A 147 11.74 21.51 -14.51
CA ASP A 147 12.35 20.89 -13.36
C ASP A 147 13.34 19.84 -13.84
N HIS A 148 14.56 19.96 -13.34
CA HIS A 148 15.60 18.99 -13.63
C HIS A 148 15.32 17.68 -12.89
N ARG A 149 14.37 17.59 -11.96
CA ARG A 149 14.09 16.33 -11.26
C ARG A 149 12.66 15.83 -11.41
N GLY A 150 12.54 14.52 -11.56
CA GLY A 150 11.26 13.82 -11.56
C GLY A 150 11.37 12.40 -11.03
N TYR A 151 10.22 11.86 -10.63
CA TYR A 151 10.09 10.54 -10.05
C TYR A 151 9.23 9.66 -10.95
N ILE A 152 9.75 8.50 -11.33
CA ILE A 152 9.00 7.49 -12.05
C ILE A 152 8.31 6.60 -11.02
N ILE A 153 6.98 6.56 -11.08
CA ILE A 153 6.14 5.78 -10.18
C ILE A 153 5.36 4.76 -11.00
N ASP A 154 5.39 3.50 -10.57
CA ASP A 154 4.52 2.44 -11.12
C ASP A 154 3.81 1.74 -9.97
N ARG A 155 2.49 1.55 -10.09
CA ARG A 155 1.68 0.80 -9.11
C ARG A 155 1.96 1.21 -7.65
N TRP A 156 2.06 2.53 -7.39
CA TRP A 156 2.39 3.13 -6.09
C TRP A 156 3.81 2.92 -5.55
N CYS A 157 4.69 2.30 -6.33
CA CYS A 157 6.10 2.12 -5.99
C CYS A 157 6.95 3.18 -6.68
N LEU A 158 7.93 3.73 -5.95
CA LEU A 158 8.97 4.56 -6.55
C LEU A 158 9.93 3.64 -7.30
N VAL A 159 9.99 3.83 -8.62
CA VAL A 159 10.76 2.99 -9.53
C VAL A 159 12.11 3.61 -9.84
N ALA A 160 12.14 4.91 -10.11
CA ALA A 160 13.37 5.60 -10.43
C ALA A 160 13.25 7.10 -10.13
N GLU A 161 14.39 7.74 -9.93
CA GLU A 161 14.56 9.19 -9.98
C GLU A 161 15.25 9.54 -11.31
N ALA A 162 14.67 10.49 -12.03
CA ALA A 162 15.19 11.03 -13.28
C ALA A 162 15.69 12.45 -13.04
N ASP A 163 16.98 12.69 -13.29
CA ASP A 163 17.60 14.00 -13.32
C ASP A 163 17.84 14.40 -14.80
N PHE A 164 17.16 15.44 -15.24
CA PHE A 164 17.15 16.02 -16.57
C PHE A 164 18.08 17.23 -16.59
N ASP A 165 19.40 17.03 -16.52
CA ASP A 165 20.35 18.12 -16.81
C ASP A 165 20.36 18.38 -18.33
N ARG A 166 20.64 19.61 -18.74
CA ARG A 166 20.38 20.20 -20.08
C ARG A 166 20.74 19.30 -21.27
N ASP A 167 21.72 18.41 -21.12
CA ASP A 167 22.17 17.49 -22.17
C ASP A 167 22.25 16.01 -21.72
N ASN A 168 21.95 15.69 -20.45
CA ASN A 168 22.09 14.34 -19.90
C ASN A 168 20.88 13.93 -19.06
N LEU A 169 20.31 12.77 -19.39
CA LEU A 169 19.36 12.09 -18.53
C LEU A 169 20.11 11.14 -17.60
N ASN A 170 20.14 11.45 -16.31
CA ASN A 170 20.63 10.53 -15.29
C ASN A 170 19.45 9.84 -14.62
N VAL A 171 19.47 8.51 -14.57
CA VAL A 171 18.41 7.74 -13.92
C VAL A 171 18.99 6.89 -12.81
N SER A 172 18.52 7.15 -11.60
CA SER A 172 18.81 6.34 -10.42
C SER A 172 17.65 5.40 -10.18
N GLU A 173 17.85 4.11 -10.45
CA GLU A 173 16.84 3.09 -10.22
C GLU A 173 16.70 2.76 -8.73
N TYR A 174 15.46 2.54 -8.31
CA TYR A 174 15.11 1.93 -7.04
C TYR A 174 14.68 0.48 -7.25
N ASP A 175 14.64 -0.29 -6.17
CA ASP A 175 14.21 -1.68 -6.19
C ASP A 175 12.70 -1.87 -6.42
N GLY A 176 11.95 -0.78 -6.64
CA GLY A 176 10.52 -0.80 -6.94
C GLY A 176 9.66 -1.30 -5.77
N THR A 177 10.14 -1.14 -4.53
CA THR A 177 9.43 -1.60 -3.34
C THR A 177 8.32 -0.64 -2.90
N PHE A 178 7.20 -1.20 -2.45
CA PHE A 178 6.11 -0.41 -1.90
C PHE A 178 6.46 0.11 -0.49
N ASP A 179 6.28 1.42 -0.29
CA ASP A 179 6.38 2.08 1.01
C ASP A 179 5.07 2.81 1.34
N ASN A 180 4.54 2.60 2.55
CA ASN A 180 3.23 3.13 2.94
C ASN A 180 3.24 4.66 3.08
N ASP A 181 4.35 5.26 3.55
CA ASP A 181 4.43 6.72 3.66
C ASP A 181 4.46 7.36 2.28
N THR A 182 5.25 6.80 1.37
CA THR A 182 5.32 7.17 -0.05
C THR A 182 3.95 7.02 -0.72
N TYR A 183 3.26 5.89 -0.53
CA TYR A 183 1.90 5.69 -1.01
C TYR A 183 0.93 6.78 -0.52
N ARG A 184 0.96 7.13 0.77
CA ARG A 184 0.07 8.19 1.31
C ARG A 184 0.38 9.57 0.73
N ILE A 185 1.64 9.85 0.40
CA ILE A 185 2.03 11.07 -0.31
C ILE A 185 1.48 11.04 -1.74
N LEU A 186 1.72 9.94 -2.46
CA LEU A 186 1.29 9.75 -3.84
C LEU A 186 -0.23 9.84 -4.01
N VAL A 187 -1.01 9.20 -3.12
CA VAL A 187 -2.47 9.28 -3.16
C VAL A 187 -2.98 10.71 -3.02
N ARG A 188 -2.39 11.49 -2.11
CA ARG A 188 -2.75 12.90 -1.92
C ARG A 188 -2.30 13.75 -3.11
N PHE A 189 -1.13 13.47 -3.66
CA PHE A 189 -0.58 14.20 -4.78
C PHE A 189 -1.39 13.96 -6.06
N ILE A 190 -1.59 12.70 -6.44
CA ILE A 190 -2.35 12.30 -7.64
C ILE A 190 -3.82 12.68 -7.52
N GLY A 191 -4.39 12.60 -6.31
CA GLY A 191 -5.79 12.97 -6.06
C GLY A 191 -6.08 14.47 -6.07
N ASN A 192 -5.07 15.34 -6.15
CA ASN A 192 -5.25 16.79 -6.17
C ASN A 192 -5.24 17.31 -7.63
N PRO A 193 -6.36 17.86 -8.14
CA PRO A 193 -6.46 18.34 -9.53
C PRO A 193 -5.40 19.39 -9.92
N LYS A 194 -4.91 20.18 -8.96
CA LYS A 194 -3.85 21.18 -9.18
C LYS A 194 -2.50 20.56 -9.56
N ASN A 195 -2.35 19.25 -9.41
CA ASN A 195 -1.10 18.56 -9.71
C ASN A 195 -1.12 17.86 -11.07
N ALA A 196 -2.24 17.90 -11.80
CA ALA A 196 -2.40 17.18 -13.06
C ALA A 196 -1.34 17.56 -14.10
N GLY A 197 -0.94 18.85 -14.17
CA GLY A 197 0.11 19.32 -15.08
C GLY A 197 1.52 18.77 -14.78
N ARG A 198 1.72 18.20 -13.59
CA ARG A 198 3.01 17.63 -13.15
C ARG A 198 3.08 16.11 -13.31
N ILE A 199 2.01 15.48 -13.77
CA ILE A 199 1.90 14.02 -13.91
C ILE A 199 1.87 13.69 -15.40
N THR A 200 2.87 12.97 -15.88
CA THR A 200 2.96 12.55 -17.28
C THR A 200 2.92 11.02 -17.35
N PRO A 201 1.85 10.42 -17.91
CA PRO A 201 1.83 8.99 -18.19
C PRO A 201 2.94 8.61 -19.16
N LEU A 202 3.66 7.54 -18.84
CA LEU A 202 4.71 6.98 -19.70
C LEU A 202 4.07 5.83 -20.48
N LEU A 203 3.91 5.98 -21.80
CA LEU A 203 3.36 4.91 -22.62
C LEU A 203 4.31 3.70 -22.60
N PRO A 204 3.79 2.46 -22.67
CA PRO A 204 4.61 1.27 -22.87
C PRO A 204 5.52 1.47 -24.09
N GLY A 205 6.84 1.44 -23.89
CA GLY A 205 7.85 1.69 -24.94
C GLY A 205 8.45 3.10 -24.99
N SER A 206 7.90 4.09 -24.28
CA SER A 206 8.49 5.46 -24.21
C SER A 206 9.87 5.47 -23.55
N LEU A 207 10.11 4.50 -22.68
CA LEU A 207 11.37 4.31 -21.94
C LEU A 207 12.50 3.75 -22.82
N GLN A 208 12.21 3.31 -24.06
CA GLN A 208 13.24 2.79 -24.97
C GLN A 208 14.10 3.89 -25.61
N LYS A 209 13.60 5.12 -25.75
CA LYS A 209 14.35 6.22 -26.40
C LYS A 209 15.25 7.01 -25.44
N SER A 210 15.12 6.80 -24.13
CA SER A 210 15.76 7.63 -23.12
C SER A 210 16.96 6.97 -22.42
N GLY A 211 17.61 5.97 -23.02
CA GLY A 211 18.86 5.41 -22.44
C GLY A 211 18.68 4.76 -21.07
N LEU A 212 17.48 4.25 -20.76
CA LEU A 212 17.20 3.56 -19.51
C LEU A 212 17.74 2.11 -19.52
N PRO A 213 18.18 1.56 -18.37
CA PRO A 213 18.73 0.21 -18.28
C PRO A 213 17.77 -0.90 -18.74
N ALA A 214 18.35 -2.00 -19.22
CA ALA A 214 17.65 -3.11 -19.90
C ALA A 214 16.60 -3.87 -19.05
N VAL A 215 16.52 -3.63 -17.74
CA VAL A 215 15.56 -4.30 -16.83
C VAL A 215 14.09 -3.95 -17.17
N TRP A 216 13.86 -2.86 -17.91
CA TRP A 216 12.53 -2.42 -18.36
C TRP A 216 12.14 -2.97 -19.75
N GLN A 217 12.98 -3.82 -20.37
CA GLN A 217 12.73 -4.35 -21.72
C GLN A 217 11.79 -5.56 -21.77
N THR A 218 11.44 -6.16 -20.63
CA THR A 218 10.56 -7.35 -20.57
C THR A 218 9.29 -7.06 -19.80
N HIS A 219 8.38 -6.31 -20.41
CA HIS A 219 6.94 -6.55 -20.23
C HIS A 219 6.39 -6.86 -21.62
N GLN A 220 6.72 -8.06 -22.12
CA GLN A 220 5.83 -8.68 -23.11
C GLN A 220 4.51 -8.94 -22.38
N ILE A 221 3.50 -8.17 -22.79
CA ILE A 221 2.12 -8.55 -22.62
C ILE A 221 1.98 -9.88 -23.36
N VAL A 222 2.00 -10.99 -22.64
CA VAL A 222 1.53 -12.25 -23.19
C VAL A 222 -0.01 -12.14 -23.22
N PRO A 223 -0.65 -12.43 -24.37
CA PRO A 223 -2.09 -12.24 -24.56
C PRO A 223 -2.96 -13.06 -23.60
#